data_AF-A0AA40P0G0-F1
#
_entry.id   AF-A0AA40P0G0-F1
#
_cell.length_a   1.000
_cell.length_b   1.000
_cell.length_c   1.000
_cell.angle_alpha   90.00
_cell.angle_beta   90.00
_cell.angle_gamma   90.00
#
_symmetry.space_group_name_H-M   'P 1'
#
loop_
_entity.id
_entity.type
_entity.pdbx_description
1 polymer ?
#
loop_
_entity_poly.entity_id
_entity_poly.type
_entity_poly.pdbx_seq_one_letter_code
_entity_poly.pdbx_strand_id
1 'polypeptide(L)' 'MSQEAKVIALEHLVLTLLEDMKVRSGCHPEALVERAISSIRSSSYPGDEERMQAAVGALKDLWTLVGAKKP' A
#
# COMPACT_ATOMS: atom_id res chain seq x y z
N MET A 1 -20.17 -5.68 5.93
CA MET A 1 -19.39 -4.66 5.19
C MET A 1 -18.68 -5.38 4.04
N SER A 2 -18.86 -4.95 2.79
CA SER A 2 -18.27 -5.63 1.61
C SER A 2 -16.74 -5.53 1.61
N GLN A 3 -16.04 -6.56 1.13
CA GLN A 3 -14.59 -6.49 0.90
C GLN A 3 -14.24 -5.37 -0.08
N GLU A 4 -15.06 -5.17 -1.11
CA GLU A 4 -14.93 -4.09 -2.09
C GLU A 4 -14.93 -2.71 -1.43
N ALA A 5 -15.86 -2.47 -0.50
CA ALA A 5 -15.92 -1.19 0.23
C ALA A 5 -14.66 -0.92 1.07
N LYS A 6 -14.03 -1.97 1.61
CA LYS A 6 -12.77 -1.85 2.35
C LYS A 6 -11.60 -1.53 1.42
N VAL A 7 -11.56 -2.15 0.23
CA VAL A 7 -10.56 -1.88 -0.81
C VAL A 7 -10.66 -0.42 -1.27
N ILE A 8 -11.86 0.04 -1.62
CA ILE A 8 -12.11 1.44 -2.01
C ILE A 8 -11.64 2.41 -0.91
N ALA A 9 -11.98 2.14 0.36
CA ALA A 9 -11.54 3.00 1.47
C ALA A 9 -10.00 3.03 1.62
N LEU A 10 -9.33 1.90 1.45
CA LEU A 10 -7.87 1.81 1.48
C LEU A 10 -7.23 2.56 0.32
N GLU A 11 -7.76 2.46 -0.89
CA GLU A 11 -7.28 3.20 -2.07
C GLU A 11 -7.30 4.72 -1.83
N HIS A 12 -8.43 5.25 -1.36
CA HIS A 12 -8.58 6.68 -1.09
C HIS A 12 -7.65 7.16 0.04
N LEU A 13 -7.45 6.34 1.08
CA LEU A 13 -6.51 6.65 2.17
C LEU A 13 -5.07 6.69 1.66
N VAL A 14 -4.65 5.71 0.87
CA VAL A 14 -3.30 5.66 0.28
C VAL A 14 -3.05 6.84 -0.65
N LEU A 15 -4.01 7.17 -1.53
CA LEU A 15 -3.93 8.35 -2.39
C LEU A 15 -3.71 9.64 -1.59
N THR A 16 -4.53 9.87 -0.55
CA THR A 16 -4.45 11.07 0.29
C THR A 16 -3.08 11.19 0.97
N LEU A 17 -2.55 10.08 1.50
CA LEU A 17 -1.23 10.06 2.14
C LEU A 17 -0.09 10.36 1.15
N LEU A 18 -0.17 9.81 -0.07
CA LEU A 18 0.82 10.06 -1.11
C LEU A 18 0.80 11.51 -1.60
N GLU A 19 -0.38 12.12 -1.72
CA GLU A 19 -0.53 13.53 -2.06
C GLU A 19 0.03 14.43 -0.98
N ASP A 20 -0.31 14.19 0.30
CA ASP A 20 0.23 14.96 1.43
C ASP A 20 1.76 14.84 1.52
N MET A 21 2.33 13.68 1.22
CA MET A 21 3.78 13.47 1.20
C MET A 21 4.50 14.14 0.03
N LYS A 22 3.89 14.19 -1.16
CA LYS A 22 4.41 14.98 -2.28
C LYS A 22 4.51 16.45 -1.91
N VAL A 23 3.50 16.97 -1.20
CA VAL A 23 3.44 18.36 -0.76
C VAL A 23 4.48 18.66 0.33
N ARG A 24 4.69 17.76 1.28
CA ARG A 24 5.50 18.03 2.48
C ARG A 24 7.00 17.77 2.35
N SER A 25 7.44 16.87 1.47
CA SER A 25 8.84 16.38 1.55
C SER A 25 9.49 15.95 0.24
N GLY A 26 8.84 16.12 -0.93
CA GLY A 26 9.39 15.65 -2.21
C GLY A 26 9.63 14.13 -2.23
N CYS A 27 9.00 13.39 -1.33
CA CYS A 27 9.24 11.96 -1.17
C CYS A 27 8.63 11.21 -2.36
N HIS A 28 9.40 10.31 -2.96
CA HIS A 28 8.93 9.47 -4.04
C HIS A 28 7.90 8.47 -3.51
N PRO A 29 6.67 8.44 -4.05
CA PRO A 29 5.63 7.46 -3.70
C PRO A 29 6.14 6.00 -3.68
N GLU A 30 7.05 5.68 -4.60
CA GLU A 30 7.69 4.38 -4.73
C GLU A 30 8.47 3.99 -3.46
N ALA A 31 9.15 4.94 -2.83
CA ALA A 31 9.89 4.70 -1.60
C ALA A 31 8.96 4.39 -0.41
N LEU A 32 7.74 4.93 -0.40
CA LEU A 32 6.74 4.61 0.62
C LEU A 32 6.23 3.18 0.47
N VAL A 33 5.96 2.76 -0.77
CA VAL A 33 5.52 1.39 -1.08
C VAL A 33 6.59 0.38 -0.65
N GLU A 34 7.86 0.62 -0.99
CA GLU A 34 8.98 -0.23 -0.56
C GLU A 34 9.12 -0.31 0.96
N ARG A 35 8.92 0.82 1.66
CA ARG A 35 8.95 0.87 3.13
C ARG A 35 7.79 0.09 3.75
N ALA A 36 6.60 0.15 3.16
CA ALA A 36 5.45 -0.64 3.57
C ALA A 36 5.65 -2.15 3.34
N ILE A 37 6.21 -2.56 2.18
CA ILE A 37 6.59 -3.95 1.93
C ILE A 37 7.61 -4.45 2.96
N SER A 38 8.62 -3.63 3.26
CA SER A 38 9.63 -3.94 4.27
C SER A 38 9.01 -4.09 5.67
N SER A 39 8.04 -3.25 6.01
CA SER A 39 7.27 -3.36 7.25
C SER A 39 6.45 -4.66 7.33
N ILE A 40 5.82 -5.07 6.23
CA ILE A 40 5.05 -6.32 6.18
C ILE A 40 5.98 -7.53 6.39
N ARG A 41 7.16 -7.51 5.77
CA ARG A 41 8.16 -8.58 5.88
C ARG A 41 8.84 -8.65 7.25
N SER A 42 8.99 -7.52 7.92
CA SER A 42 9.60 -7.44 9.26
C SER A 42 8.60 -7.59 10.40
N SER A 43 7.31 -7.44 10.12
CA SER A 43 6.25 -7.76 11.07
C SER A 43 6.35 -9.23 11.47
N SER A 44 6.44 -9.49 12.76
CA SER A 44 6.36 -10.85 13.29
C SER A 44 4.94 -11.38 13.13
N TYR A 45 4.63 -11.95 11.97
CA TYR A 45 3.46 -12.79 11.77
C TYR A 45 3.85 -14.22 12.14
N PRO A 46 3.40 -14.76 13.29
CA PRO A 46 3.75 -16.13 13.65
C PRO A 46 3.15 -17.11 12.62
N GLY A 47 4.02 -17.86 11.93
CA GLY A 47 3.67 -19.11 11.25
C GLY A 47 2.88 -19.00 9.95
N ASP A 48 2.82 -17.85 9.28
CA ASP A 48 2.03 -17.75 8.05
C ASP A 48 2.72 -16.87 7.00
N GLU A 49 3.75 -17.45 6.38
CA GLU A 49 4.45 -16.87 5.24
C GLU A 49 3.49 -16.62 4.07
N GLU A 50 2.45 -17.45 3.92
CA GLU A 50 1.39 -17.26 2.93
C GLU A 50 0.61 -15.97 3.17
N ARG A 51 0.23 -15.67 4.43
CA ARG A 51 -0.40 -14.38 4.78
C ARG A 51 0.51 -13.19 4.53
N MET A 52 1.80 -13.31 4.82
CA MET A 52 2.76 -12.24 4.52
C MET A 52 2.83 -11.99 3.01
N GLN A 53 2.96 -13.05 2.20
CA GLN A 53 2.99 -12.93 0.73
C GLN A 53 1.67 -12.37 0.18
N ALA A 54 0.52 -12.80 0.72
CA ALA A 54 -0.79 -12.26 0.36
C ALA A 54 -0.91 -10.77 0.68
N ALA A 55 -0.42 -10.33 1.84
CA ALA A 55 -0.40 -8.91 2.21
C ALA A 55 0.52 -8.07 1.30
N VAL A 56 1.69 -8.60 0.94
CA VAL A 56 2.59 -7.96 -0.04
C VAL A 56 1.94 -7.88 -1.42
N GLY A 57 1.27 -8.95 -1.86
CA GLY A 57 0.52 -8.99 -3.13
C GLY A 57 -0.58 -7.93 -3.16
N ALA A 58 -1.43 -7.90 -2.14
CA ALA A 58 -2.51 -6.92 -2.03
C ALA A 58 -2.01 -5.46 -2.05
N LEU A 59 -0.87 -5.18 -1.41
CA LEU A 59 -0.26 -3.85 -1.45
C LEU A 59 0.23 -3.47 -2.86
N LYS A 60 0.81 -4.42 -3.61
CA LYS A 60 1.23 -4.21 -4.99
C LYS A 60 0.06 -4.00 -5.95
N ASP A 61 -1.04 -4.73 -5.74
CA ASP A 61 -2.26 -4.57 -6.53
C ASP A 61 -2.87 -3.18 -6.30
N LEU A 62 -2.98 -2.76 -5.04
CA LEU A 62 -3.40 -1.40 -4.68
C LEU A 62 -2.48 -0.33 -5.29
N TRP A 63 -1.16 -0.53 -5.25
CA TRP A 63 -0.22 0.39 -5.89
C TRP A 63 -0.37 0.42 -7.41
N THR A 64 -0.69 -0.70 -8.06
CA THR A 64 -0.95 -0.75 -9.50
C THR A 64 -2.19 0.07 -9.85
N LEU A 65 -3.26 -0.05 -9.06
CA LEU A 65 -4.51 0.70 -9.25
C LEU A 65 -4.31 2.21 -9.06
N VAL A 66 -3.53 2.60 -8.06
CA VAL A 66 -3.23 4.00 -7.74
C VAL A 66 -2.17 4.60 -8.68
N GLY A 67 -1.12 3.85 -9.00
CA GLY A 67 0.00 4.25 -9.84
C GLY A 67 -0.30 4.26 -11.34
N ALA A 68 -1.27 3.45 -11.80
CA ALA A 68 -1.80 3.51 -13.16
C ALA A 68 -2.64 4.77 -13.43
N LYS A 69 -3.13 5.44 -12.38
CA LYS A 69 -3.65 6.83 -12.48
C LYS A 69 -2.49 7.83 -12.50
N LYS A 70 -1.57 7.69 -13.46
CA LYS A 70 -0.79 8.83 -13.94
C LYS A 70 -1.56 9.44 -15.13
N PRO A 71 -1.99 10.71 -15.08
CA PRO A 71 -2.29 11.43 -16.30
C PRO A 71 -1.04 11.58 -17.19
#